data_AF-A0A0S9NCZ0-F1
#
_entry.id   AF-A0A0S9NCZ0-F1
#
_cell.length_a   1.000
_cell.length_b   1.000
_cell.length_c   1.000
_cell.angle_alpha   90.00
_cell.angle_beta   90.00
_cell.angle_gamma   90.00
#
_symmetry.space_group_name_H-M   'P 1'
#
loop_
_entity.id
_entity.type
_entity.pdbx_description
1 polymer ?
#
loop_
_entity_poly.entity_id
_entity_poly.type
_entity_poly.pdbx_seq_one_letter_code
_entity_poly.pdbx_strand_id
1 'polypeptide(L)'
;MDHRPTAPAPSPVRWLLGTTAGLLVWASSFVVLYAGLTLGCEAGWHARRLAGANLLTVALAMAWLAHLVALAALWRWFGGWTEPLRRLARVLTAVALAATVFTGWPLLALPPCAGQTLASTMEDDACSRT
;
A
#
# COMPACT_ATOMS: atom_id res chain seq x y z
N MET A 1 -27.30 -4.78 48.64
CA MET A 1 -27.59 -4.26 47.28
C MET A 1 -26.26 -4.00 46.61
N ASP A 2 -25.78 -4.96 45.83
CA ASP A 2 -24.49 -4.90 45.12
C ASP A 2 -24.62 -4.05 43.86
N HIS A 3 -24.04 -2.85 43.86
CA HIS A 3 -23.78 -2.11 42.64
C HIS A 3 -22.59 -2.75 41.92
N ARG A 4 -22.83 -3.75 41.07
CA ARG A 4 -21.83 -4.17 40.08
C ARG A 4 -21.67 -3.05 39.06
N PRO A 5 -20.48 -2.43 38.91
CA PRO A 5 -20.22 -1.50 37.82
C PRO A 5 -20.35 -2.28 36.50
N THR A 6 -21.34 -1.92 35.68
CA THR A 6 -21.44 -2.42 34.31
C THR A 6 -20.27 -1.85 33.52
N ALA A 7 -19.36 -2.73 33.08
CA ALA A 7 -18.23 -2.33 32.25
C ALA A 7 -18.74 -1.61 30.99
N PRO A 8 -18.10 -0.52 30.55
CA PRO A 8 -18.53 0.24 29.38
C PRO A 8 -18.50 -0.66 28.13
N ALA A 9 -19.62 -0.71 27.40
CA ALA A 9 -19.73 -1.46 26.16
C ALA A 9 -18.71 -0.91 25.13
N PRO A 10 -17.97 -1.78 24.43
CA PRO A 10 -16.98 -1.32 23.47
C PRO A 10 -17.67 -0.65 22.27
N SER A 11 -17.15 0.48 21.81
CA SER A 11 -17.82 1.30 20.79
C SER A 11 -17.75 0.65 19.40
N PRO A 12 -18.88 0.47 18.70
CA PRO A 12 -18.93 -0.20 17.39
C PRO A 12 -18.08 0.49 16.31
N VAL A 13 -17.86 1.79 16.45
CA VAL A 13 -17.00 2.59 15.55
C VAL A 13 -15.54 2.13 15.62
N ARG A 14 -15.02 1.87 16.82
CA ARG A 14 -13.64 1.34 16.98
C ARG A 14 -13.48 0.00 16.28
N TRP A 15 -14.53 -0.82 16.25
CA TRP A 15 -14.52 -2.16 15.68
C TRP A 15 -14.43 -2.08 14.16
N LEU A 16 -15.31 -1.28 13.56
CA LEU A 16 -15.30 -1.02 12.12
C LEU A 16 -13.96 -0.43 11.66
N LEU A 17 -13.44 0.56 12.39
CA LEU A 17 -12.14 1.16 12.07
C LEU A 17 -11.01 0.13 12.16
N GLY A 18 -10.95 -0.69 13.20
CA GLY A 18 -9.88 -1.69 13.33
C GLY A 18 -9.94 -2.80 12.28
N THR A 19 -11.14 -3.29 11.92
CA THR A 19 -11.27 -4.35 10.92
C THR A 19 -11.00 -3.86 9.50
N THR A 20 -11.32 -2.59 9.20
CA THR A 20 -11.11 -2.01 7.86
C THR A 20 -9.76 -1.32 7.68
N ALA A 21 -9.08 -0.93 8.77
CA ALA A 21 -7.81 -0.20 8.71
C ALA A 21 -6.76 -0.90 7.85
N GLY A 22 -6.62 -2.24 7.96
CA GLY A 22 -5.65 -2.98 7.15
C GLY A 22 -5.93 -2.86 5.65
N LEU A 23 -7.20 -2.95 5.25
CA LEU A 23 -7.62 -2.81 3.86
C LEU A 23 -7.47 -1.37 3.35
N LEU A 24 -7.73 -0.38 4.20
CA LEU A 24 -7.51 1.03 3.87
C LEU A 24 -6.04 1.35 3.62
N VAL A 25 -5.14 0.81 4.46
CA VAL A 25 -3.69 0.98 4.28
C VAL A 25 -3.21 0.28 3.02
N TRP A 26 -3.75 -0.90 2.69
CA TRP A 26 -3.45 -1.56 1.41
C TRP A 26 -3.96 -0.74 0.22
N ALA A 27 -5.20 -0.26 0.27
CA ALA A 27 -5.79 0.55 -0.80
C ALA A 27 -5.00 1.86 -1.01
N SER A 28 -4.59 2.53 0.07
CA SER A 28 -3.74 3.73 -0.03
C SER A 28 -2.38 3.40 -0.63
N SER A 29 -1.78 2.26 -0.27
CA SER A 29 -0.52 1.82 -0.86
C SER A 29 -0.65 1.63 -2.36
N PHE A 30 -1.74 1.01 -2.82
CA PHE A 30 -2.00 0.83 -4.25
C PHE A 30 -2.09 2.17 -4.96
N VAL A 31 -2.91 3.11 -4.46
CA VAL A 31 -3.09 4.43 -5.07
C VAL A 31 -1.78 5.20 -5.10
N VAL A 32 -1.05 5.26 -3.99
CA VAL A 32 0.21 6.01 -3.89
C VAL A 32 1.27 5.45 -4.83
N LEU A 33 1.42 4.13 -4.90
CA LEU A 33 2.44 3.52 -5.76
C LEU A 33 2.13 3.69 -7.24
N TYR A 34 0.88 3.46 -7.65
CA TYR A 34 0.49 3.59 -9.05
C TYR A 34 0.45 5.05 -9.51
N ALA A 35 -0.15 5.95 -8.72
CA ALA A 35 -0.16 7.37 -9.04
C ALA A 35 1.26 7.95 -9.02
N GLY A 36 2.08 7.56 -8.04
CA GLY A 36 3.47 7.97 -7.94
C GLY A 36 4.31 7.50 -9.12
N LEU A 37 4.09 6.29 -9.62
CA LEU A 37 4.74 5.79 -10.82
C LEU A 37 4.38 6.63 -12.05
N THR A 38 3.08 6.82 -12.32
CA THR A 38 2.61 7.61 -13.47
C THR A 38 3.13 9.04 -13.42
N LEU A 39 2.94 9.72 -12.28
CA LEU A 39 3.39 11.11 -12.11
C LEU A 39 4.92 11.24 -12.15
N GLY A 40 5.64 10.26 -11.58
CA GLY A 40 7.09 10.26 -11.56
C GLY A 40 7.72 10.01 -12.93
N CYS A 41 7.05 9.22 -13.78
CA CYS A 41 7.48 9.02 -15.15
C CYS A 41 7.28 10.30 -15.98
N GLU A 42 6.09 10.91 -15.93
CA GLU A 42 5.77 12.18 -16.60
C GLU A 42 6.66 13.34 -16.12
N ALA A 43 6.93 13.42 -14.81
CA ALA A 43 7.81 14.45 -14.24
C ALA A 43 9.30 14.23 -14.52
N GLY A 44 9.69 13.16 -15.22
CA GLY A 44 11.08 12.87 -15.56
C GLY A 44 11.94 12.46 -14.36
N TRP A 45 11.35 12.06 -13.24
CA TRP A 45 12.12 11.64 -12.04
C TRP A 45 12.93 10.38 -12.31
N HIS A 46 12.49 9.57 -13.27
CA HIS A 46 13.20 8.40 -13.72
C HIS A 46 14.58 8.71 -14.35
N ALA A 47 14.78 9.92 -14.88
CA ALA A 47 16.06 10.36 -15.44
C ALA A 47 17.03 10.88 -14.36
N ARG A 48 16.52 11.26 -13.18
CA ARG A 48 17.33 11.78 -12.07
C ARG A 48 17.87 10.63 -11.22
N ARG A 49 19.20 10.49 -11.18
CA ARG A 49 19.88 9.52 -10.32
C ARG A 49 20.38 10.19 -9.06
N LEU A 50 20.10 9.59 -7.90
CA LEU A 50 20.64 9.95 -6.61
C LEU A 50 21.50 8.79 -6.10
N ALA A 51 22.80 9.01 -5.89
CA ALA A 51 23.75 7.98 -5.45
C ALA A 51 23.74 6.69 -6.32
N GLY A 52 23.53 6.83 -7.63
CA GLY A 52 23.46 5.70 -8.58
C GLY A 52 22.09 5.02 -8.67
N ALA A 53 21.17 5.30 -7.75
CA ALA A 53 19.79 4.81 -7.78
C ALA A 53 18.84 5.82 -8.44
N ASN A 54 17.80 5.32 -9.08
CA ASN A 54 16.75 6.14 -9.67
C ASN A 54 15.90 6.80 -8.56
N LEU A 55 15.74 8.13 -8.60
CA LEU A 55 15.02 8.88 -7.58
C LEU A 55 13.55 8.42 -7.46
N LEU A 56 12.91 8.06 -8.58
CA LEU A 56 11.56 7.50 -8.59
C LEU A 56 11.50 6.14 -7.87
N THR A 57 12.44 5.25 -8.16
CA THR A 57 12.52 3.94 -7.49
C THR A 57 12.73 4.09 -5.99
N VAL A 58 13.61 5.02 -5.57
CA VAL A 58 13.83 5.31 -4.15
C VAL A 58 12.57 5.85 -3.48
N ALA A 59 11.88 6.80 -4.12
CA ALA A 59 10.64 7.37 -3.58
C ALA A 59 9.54 6.31 -3.42
N LEU A 60 9.35 5.46 -4.44
CA LEU A 60 8.38 4.36 -4.42
C LEU A 60 8.74 3.31 -3.37
N ALA A 61 10.02 2.94 -3.25
CA ALA A 61 10.49 2.03 -2.22
C ALA A 61 10.24 2.57 -0.81
N MET A 62 10.51 3.86 -0.58
CA MET A 62 10.23 4.51 0.71
C MET A 62 8.74 4.54 1.02
N ALA A 63 7.89 4.87 0.04
CA ALA A 63 6.44 4.84 0.21
C ALA A 63 5.94 3.43 0.53
N TRP A 64 6.45 2.40 -0.16
CA TRP A 64 6.10 1.01 0.10
C TRP A 64 6.52 0.56 1.50
N LEU A 65 7.76 0.86 1.91
CA LEU A 65 8.27 0.57 3.26
C LEU A 65 7.43 1.26 4.34
N ALA A 66 7.02 2.52 4.12
CA ALA A 66 6.16 3.23 5.06
C ALA A 66 4.81 2.51 5.27
N HIS A 67 4.21 1.95 4.22
CA HIS A 67 2.98 1.16 4.33
C HIS A 67 3.20 -0.18 5.04
N LEU A 68 4.32 -0.87 4.80
CA LEU A 68 4.67 -2.09 5.54
C LEU A 68 4.85 -1.82 7.04
N VAL A 69 5.52 -0.71 7.39
CA VAL A 69 5.66 -0.26 8.78
C VAL A 69 4.30 0.06 9.39
N ALA A 70 3.42 0.74 8.65
CA ALA A 70 2.05 1.03 9.10
C ALA A 70 1.25 -0.24 9.38
N LEU A 71 1.31 -1.25 8.49
CA LEU A 71 0.67 -2.55 8.70
C LEU A 71 1.25 -3.32 9.89
N ALA A 72 2.58 -3.27 10.09
CA ALA A 72 3.23 -3.89 11.24
C ALA A 72 2.85 -3.21 12.56
N ALA A 73 2.75 -1.88 12.57
CA ALA A 73 2.26 -1.12 13.72
C ALA A 73 0.80 -1.46 14.04
N LEU A 74 -0.04 -1.57 13.00
CA LEU A 74 -1.44 -1.96 13.12
C LEU A 74 -1.57 -3.39 13.68
N TRP A 75 -0.75 -4.33 13.22
CA TRP A 75 -0.70 -5.69 13.75
C TRP A 75 -0.41 -5.74 15.25
N ARG A 76 0.56 -4.93 15.71
CA ARG A 76 0.91 -4.82 17.14
C ARG A 76 -0.23 -4.22 17.94
N TRP A 77 -0.93 -3.24 17.39
CA TRP A 77 -2.05 -2.58 18.05
C TRP A 77 -3.23 -3.52 18.36
N PHE A 78 -3.48 -4.53 17.52
CA PHE A 78 -4.50 -5.54 17.78
C PHE A 78 -4.16 -6.49 18.94
N GLY A 79 -2.95 -6.46 19.49
CA GLY A 79 -2.52 -7.29 20.61
C GLY A 79 -3.34 -7.11 21.90
N GLY A 80 -4.07 -5.99 22.05
CA GLY A 80 -4.94 -5.72 23.20
C GLY A 80 -6.42 -6.08 23.03
N TRP A 81 -6.83 -6.62 21.88
CA TRP A 81 -8.25 -6.80 21.52
C TRP A 81 -8.83 -8.14 21.95
N THR A 82 -10.16 -8.28 21.99
CA THR A 82 -10.85 -9.56 22.31
C THR A 82 -10.59 -10.63 21.24
N GLU A 83 -10.57 -11.91 21.64
CA GLU A 83 -10.05 -13.03 20.83
C GLU A 83 -10.67 -13.23 19.43
N PRO A 84 -12.01 -13.25 19.25
CA PRO A 84 -12.59 -13.45 17.90
C PRO A 84 -12.29 -12.27 16.97
N LEU A 85 -12.24 -11.06 17.53
CA LEU A 85 -11.98 -9.84 16.79
C LEU A 85 -10.53 -9.68 16.37
N ARG A 86 -9.65 -9.98 17.31
CA ARG A 86 -8.21 -10.02 17.09
C ARG A 86 -7.89 -10.96 15.94
N ARG A 87 -8.54 -12.13 15.87
CA ARG A 87 -8.34 -13.08 14.78
C ARG A 87 -8.79 -12.51 13.44
N LEU A 88 -9.99 -11.94 13.35
CA LEU A 88 -10.49 -11.33 12.12
C LEU A 88 -9.59 -10.17 11.65
N ALA A 89 -9.27 -9.23 12.54
CA ALA A 89 -8.42 -8.09 12.23
C ALA A 89 -7.02 -8.52 11.78
N ARG A 90 -6.43 -9.54 12.43
CA ARG A 90 -5.14 -10.12 12.00
C ARG A 90 -5.23 -10.79 10.64
N VAL A 91 -6.27 -11.58 10.36
CA VAL A 91 -6.43 -12.21 9.05
C VAL A 91 -6.53 -11.15 7.96
N LEU A 92 -7.37 -10.12 8.15
CA LEU A 92 -7.50 -9.02 7.18
C LEU A 92 -6.19 -8.25 7.01
N THR A 93 -5.46 -8.01 8.10
CA THR A 93 -4.15 -7.34 8.04
C THR A 93 -3.09 -8.22 7.35
N ALA A 94 -3.13 -9.54 7.54
CA ALA A 94 -2.25 -10.48 6.84
C ALA A 94 -2.53 -10.49 5.34
N VAL A 95 -3.81 -10.49 4.95
CA VAL A 95 -4.22 -10.38 3.54
C VAL A 95 -3.75 -9.05 2.96
N ALA A 96 -3.97 -7.94 3.66
CA ALA A 96 -3.49 -6.62 3.25
C ALA A 96 -1.96 -6.58 3.09
N LEU A 97 -1.21 -7.19 4.01
CA LEU A 97 0.25 -7.30 3.93
C LEU A 97 0.69 -8.11 2.71
N ALA A 98 0.11 -9.30 2.50
CA ALA A 98 0.40 -10.14 1.35
C ALA A 98 0.11 -9.41 0.03
N ALA A 99 -1.04 -8.72 -0.04
CA ALA A 99 -1.41 -7.93 -1.20
C ALA A 99 -0.46 -6.73 -1.41
N THR A 100 0.00 -6.06 -0.33
CA THR A 100 0.96 -4.94 -0.40
C THR A 100 2.34 -5.41 -0.86
N VAL A 101 2.78 -6.60 -0.43
CA VAL A 101 4.03 -7.20 -0.90
C VAL A 101 3.90 -7.57 -2.37
N PHE A 102 2.79 -8.18 -2.76
CA PHE A 102 2.55 -8.58 -4.14
C PHE A 102 2.41 -7.39 -5.09
N THR A 103 1.85 -6.26 -4.65
CA THR A 103 1.77 -5.04 -5.47
C THR A 103 3.10 -4.29 -5.55
N GLY A 104 3.86 -4.22 -4.45
CA GLY A 104 5.16 -3.54 -4.43
C GLY A 104 6.27 -4.30 -5.15
N TRP A 105 6.25 -5.64 -5.11
CA TRP A 105 7.33 -6.47 -5.66
C TRP A 105 7.57 -6.27 -7.17
N PRO A 106 6.57 -6.38 -8.06
CA PRO A 106 6.76 -6.14 -9.50
C PRO A 106 7.23 -4.71 -9.79
N LEU A 107 6.76 -3.75 -8.98
CA LEU A 107 7.09 -2.34 -9.11
C LEU A 107 8.58 -2.05 -8.88
N LEU A 108 9.23 -2.83 -8.00
CA LEU A 108 10.64 -2.70 -7.67
C LEU A 108 11.54 -3.59 -8.53
N ALA A 109 11.00 -4.71 -9.03
CA ALA A 109 11.75 -5.66 -9.85
C ALA A 109 11.89 -5.20 -11.32
N LEU A 110 10.93 -4.43 -11.83
CA LEU A 110 10.93 -3.94 -13.21
C LEU A 110 11.55 -2.54 -13.31
N PRO A 111 12.23 -2.21 -14.42
CA PRO A 111 12.67 -0.84 -14.68
C PRO A 111 11.47 0.10 -14.67
N PRO A 112 11.56 1.27 -14.00
CA PRO A 112 10.45 2.21 -13.98
C PRO A 112 10.15 2.68 -15.41
N CYS A 113 8.86 2.88 -15.70
CA CYS A 113 8.34 3.40 -16.97
C CYS A 113 8.49 2.47 -18.20
N ALA A 114 8.92 1.22 -18.05
CA ALA A 114 9.04 0.26 -19.17
C ALA A 114 7.72 0.09 -19.96
N GLY A 115 6.57 0.15 -19.29
CA GLY A 115 5.26 0.08 -19.94
C GLY A 115 4.93 1.29 -20.83
N GLN A 116 5.39 2.50 -20.48
CA GLN A 116 5.16 3.69 -21.31
C GLN A 116 5.98 3.65 -22.59
N THR A 117 7.21 3.13 -22.53
CA THR A 117 8.06 2.95 -23.72
C THR A 117 7.43 1.96 -24.72
N LEU A 118 6.79 0.89 -24.22
CA LEU A 118 6.07 -0.05 -25.08
C LEU A 118 4.81 0.58 -25.70
N ALA A 119 4.10 1.41 -24.94
CA ALA A 119 2.93 2.11 -25.45
C ALA A 119 3.29 3.10 -26.57
N SER A 120 4.36 3.89 -26.41
CA SER A 120 4.79 4.84 -27.44
C SER A 120 5.21 4.15 -28.74
N THR A 121 5.90 3.01 -28.66
CA THR A 121 6.31 2.27 -29.87
C THR A 121 5.13 1.74 -30.70
N MET A 122 4.00 1.39 -30.06
CA MET A 122 2.82 0.92 -30.79
C MET A 122 2.07 2.07 -31.49
N GLU A 123 2.14 3.29 -30.96
CA GLU A 123 1.49 4.47 -31.52
C GLU A 123 2.22 4.96 -32.79
N ASP A 124 3.55 4.90 -32.79
CA ASP A 124 4.39 5.20 -33.96
C ASP A 124 4.10 4.25 -35.15
N ASP A 125 3.95 2.95 -34.88
CA ASP A 125 3.62 1.93 -35.89
C ASP A 125 2.22 2.17 -36.51
N ALA A 126 1.28 2.69 -35.73
CA ALA A 126 -0.06 3.00 -36.21
C ALA A 126 -0.05 4.21 -37.16
N CYS A 127 0.70 5.26 -36.81
CA CYS A 127 0.86 6.46 -37.66
C CYS A 127 1.65 6.19 -38.94
N SER A 128 2.59 5.25 -38.94
CA SER A 128 3.35 4.91 -40.15
C SER A 128 2.52 4.17 -41.21
N ARG A 129 1.34 3.61 -40.87
CA ARG A 129 0.49 2.86 -41.81
C ARG A 129 -0.62 3.69 -42.45
N THR A 130 -0.83 4.93 -42.01
CA THR A 130 -1.84 5.86 -42.55
C THR A 130 -1.21 6.83 -43.53
#